data_AF-A0A2D5XQ99-F1
#
_entry.id   AF-A0A2D5XQ99-F1
#
_cell.length_a   1.000
_cell.length_b   1.000
_cell.length_c   1.000
_cell.angle_alpha   90.00
_cell.angle_beta   90.00
_cell.angle_gamma   90.00
#
_symmetry.space_group_name_H-M   'P 1'
#
loop_
_entity.id
_entity.type
_entity.pdbx_description
1 polymer ?
#
loop_
_entity_poly.entity_id
_entity_poly.type
_entity_poly.pdbx_seq_one_letter_code
_entity_poly.pdbx_strand_id
1 'polypeptide(L)'
;MDTKQIEVSCPCCEAQLLVDVRTQKVLRHAPPAQLDETGKPIVDEGRWDSAVGRVSDRKGRSGDSFDEALGREQSREKDLDDLFSKAKDKIQRRKDSDAF
;
A
#
# COMPACT_ATOMS: atom_id res chain seq x y z
N MET A 1 18.60 24.88 0.86
CA MET A 1 18.59 23.75 1.80
C MET A 1 19.11 22.54 1.05
N ASP A 2 20.37 22.16 1.29
CA ASP A 2 21.01 21.09 0.51
C ASP A 2 20.32 19.75 0.73
N THR A 3 19.90 19.15 -0.37
CA THR A 3 19.40 17.77 -0.49
C THR A 3 20.58 16.84 -0.33
N LYS A 4 20.79 16.33 0.90
CA LYS A 4 21.81 15.32 1.22
C LYS A 4 21.37 13.95 0.68
N GLN A 5 21.42 13.80 -0.63
CA GLN A 5 21.21 12.54 -1.34
C GLN A 5 22.57 11.89 -1.61
N ILE A 6 22.67 10.59 -1.38
CA ILE A 6 23.86 9.80 -1.71
C ILE A 6 23.48 8.67 -2.65
N GLU A 7 24.36 8.39 -3.60
CA GLU A 7 24.28 7.19 -4.44
C GLU A 7 25.15 6.10 -3.83
N VAL A 8 24.55 4.94 -3.59
CA VAL A 8 25.23 3.76 -3.00
C VAL A 8 24.83 2.51 -3.75
N SER A 9 25.73 1.53 -3.85
CA SER A 9 25.42 0.22 -4.40
C SER A 9 24.82 -0.70 -3.32
N CYS A 10 23.77 -1.47 -3.65
CA CYS A 10 23.31 -2.52 -2.72
C CYS A 10 24.37 -3.61 -2.63
N PRO A 11 24.85 -3.99 -1.43
CA PRO A 11 25.74 -5.14 -1.28
C PRO A 11 25.06 -6.48 -1.62
N CYS A 12 23.72 -6.47 -1.73
CA CYS A 12 22.89 -7.65 -1.95
C CYS A 12 22.71 -8.04 -3.42
N CYS A 13 22.60 -7.04 -4.30
CA CYS A 13 22.17 -7.22 -5.69
C CYS A 13 22.82 -6.21 -6.65
N GLU A 14 23.82 -5.46 -6.18
CA GLU A 14 24.58 -4.46 -6.95
C GLU A 14 23.72 -3.34 -7.58
N ALA A 15 22.45 -3.24 -7.18
CA ALA A 15 21.56 -2.16 -7.60
C ALA A 15 22.08 -0.79 -7.15
N GLN A 16 21.92 0.22 -8.00
CA GLN A 16 22.20 1.61 -7.64
C GLN A 16 21.01 2.19 -6.85
N LEU A 17 21.29 2.64 -5.63
CA LEU A 17 20.32 3.22 -4.71
C LEU A 17 20.61 4.70 -4.52
N LEU A 18 19.57 5.53 -4.64
CA LEU A 18 19.63 6.93 -4.26
C LEU A 18 18.94 7.09 -2.91
N VAL A 19 19.69 7.43 -1.88
CA VAL A 19 19.24 7.46 -0.49
C VAL A 19 19.30 8.88 0.06
N ASP A 20 18.22 9.33 0.70
CA ASP A 20 18.24 10.55 1.50
C ASP A 20 18.77 10.23 2.91
N VAL A 21 19.92 10.79 3.24
CA VAL A 21 20.63 10.52 4.50
C VAL A 21 19.85 11.04 5.70
N ARG A 22 19.04 12.09 5.54
CA ARG A 22 18.28 12.67 6.66
C ARG A 22 17.10 11.81 7.06
N THR A 23 16.38 11.31 6.08
CA THR A 23 15.16 10.52 6.30
C THR A 23 15.45 9.02 6.37
N GLN A 24 16.67 8.59 6.00
CA GLN A 24 17.07 7.19 5.85
C GLN A 24 16.17 6.44 4.85
N LYS A 25 15.55 7.16 3.91
CA LYS A 25 14.66 6.58 2.91
C LYS A 25 15.39 6.40 1.58
N VAL A 26 15.13 5.26 0.95
CA VAL A 26 15.52 5.00 -0.44
C VAL A 26 14.54 5.74 -1.34
N LEU A 27 15.04 6.71 -2.12
CA LEU A 27 14.26 7.49 -3.07
C LEU A 27 14.19 6.81 -4.43
N ARG A 28 15.28 6.16 -4.86
CA ARG A 28 15.35 5.44 -6.14
C ARG A 28 16.10 4.13 -5.96
N HIS A 29 15.56 3.06 -6.53
CA HIS A 29 16.20 1.75 -6.63
C HIS A 29 16.28 1.39 -8.12
N ALA A 30 17.49 1.42 -8.68
CA ALA A 30 17.74 1.07 -10.08
C ALA A 30 18.55 -0.22 -10.16
N PRO A 31 18.15 -1.21 -10.97
CA PRO A 31 18.99 -2.39 -11.23
C PRO A 31 20.32 -1.98 -11.87
N PRO A 32 21.38 -2.81 -11.74
CA PRO A 32 22.68 -2.54 -12.36
C PRO A 32 22.52 -2.34 -13.88
N ALA A 33 23.24 -1.37 -14.42
CA ALA A 33 23.20 -1.11 -15.86
C ALA A 33 23.85 -2.29 -16.59
N GLN A 34 23.06 -3.03 -17.38
CA GLN A 34 23.61 -4.01 -18.31
C GLN A 34 24.16 -3.25 -19.53
N LEU A 35 25.45 -3.41 -19.78
CA LEU A 35 26.16 -2.82 -20.91
C LEU A 35 26.39 -3.92 -21.96
N ASP A 36 26.11 -3.61 -23.23
CA ASP A 36 26.46 -4.47 -24.36
C ASP A 36 27.98 -4.52 -24.57
N GLU A 37 28.45 -5.46 -25.39
CA GLU A 37 29.85 -5.60 -25.84
C GLU A 37 30.41 -4.31 -26.51
N THR A 38 29.53 -3.40 -26.93
CA THR A 38 29.86 -2.09 -27.52
C THR A 38 29.80 -0.92 -26.53
N GLY A 39 29.65 -1.19 -25.22
CA GLY A 39 29.64 -0.17 -24.16
C GLY A 39 28.39 0.71 -24.13
N LYS A 40 27.33 0.31 -24.84
CA LYS A 40 26.03 1.01 -24.83
C LYS A 40 25.11 0.36 -23.78
N PRO A 41 24.29 1.16 -23.09
CA PRO A 41 23.30 0.62 -22.15
C PRO A 41 22.25 -0.18 -22.92
N ILE A 42 22.07 -1.44 -22.53
CA ILE A 42 20.98 -2.29 -23.03
C ILE A 42 19.69 -1.68 -22.51
N VAL A 43 18.88 -1.16 -23.41
CA VAL A 43 17.53 -0.71 -23.09
C VAL A 43 16.64 -1.94 -23.14
N ASP A 44 16.40 -2.54 -21.98
CA ASP A 44 15.42 -3.62 -21.84
C ASP A 44 14.01 -3.07 -22.11
N GLU A 45 13.42 -3.43 -23.25
CA GLU A 45 12.07 -3.00 -23.64
C GLU A 45 11.01 -3.46 -22.62
N GLY A 46 11.21 -4.61 -21.96
CA GLY A 46 10.32 -5.11 -20.90
C GLY A 46 10.31 -4.24 -19.63
N ARG A 47 11.29 -3.34 -19.49
CA ARG A 47 11.35 -2.37 -18.39
C ARG A 47 10.24 -1.32 -18.48
N TRP A 48 9.80 -0.96 -19.69
CA TRP A 48 8.72 0.00 -19.88
C TRP A 48 7.37 -0.61 -19.55
N ASP A 49 7.10 -1.82 -20.04
CA ASP A 49 5.86 -2.54 -19.74
C ASP A 49 5.72 -2.82 -18.24
N SER A 50 6.81 -3.24 -17.58
CA SER A 50 6.81 -3.44 -16.13
C SER A 50 6.66 -2.13 -15.34
N ALA A 51 7.17 -1.01 -15.85
CA ALA A 51 6.93 0.31 -15.25
C ALA A 51 5.47 0.75 -15.39
N VAL A 52 4.86 0.54 -16.56
CA VAL A 52 3.43 0.80 -16.80
C VAL A 52 2.57 -0.07 -15.88
N GLY A 53 2.88 -1.36 -15.74
CA GLY A 53 2.21 -2.27 -14.81
C GLY A 53 2.23 -1.75 -13.38
N ARG A 54 3.40 -1.36 -12.85
CA ARG A 54 3.51 -0.81 -11.48
C ARG A 54 2.67 0.46 -11.25
N VAL A 55 2.57 1.33 -12.24
CA VAL A 55 1.76 2.56 -12.15
C VAL A 55 0.27 2.22 -12.19
N SER A 56 -0.12 1.28 -13.04
CA SER A 56 -1.50 0.77 -13.12
C SER A 56 -1.94 0.13 -11.78
N ASP A 57 -1.12 -0.78 -11.25
CA ASP A 57 -1.38 -1.48 -9.99
C ASP A 57 -1.52 -0.51 -8.81
N ARG A 58 -0.70 0.54 -8.77
CA ARG A 58 -0.78 1.57 -7.73
C ARG A 58 -2.11 2.33 -7.77
N LYS A 59 -2.65 2.61 -8.96
CA LYS A 59 -3.97 3.25 -9.09
C LYS A 59 -5.09 2.33 -8.64
N GLY A 60 -5.07 1.06 -9.04
CA GLY A 60 -6.06 0.06 -8.62
C GLY A 60 -6.12 -0.06 -7.09
N ARG A 61 -4.96 -0.28 -6.46
CA ARG A 61 -4.89 -0.47 -4.99
C ARG A 61 -5.35 0.76 -4.20
N SER A 62 -5.18 1.97 -4.75
CA SER A 62 -5.63 3.20 -4.09
C SER A 62 -7.15 3.37 -4.14
N GLY A 63 -7.80 2.98 -5.25
CA GLY A 63 -9.27 3.00 -5.37
C GLY A 63 -9.90 2.00 -4.41
N ASP A 64 -9.43 0.75 -4.45
CA ASP A 64 -9.97 -0.33 -3.63
C ASP A 64 -9.92 -0.01 -2.13
N SER A 65 -8.81 0.55 -1.64
CA SER A 65 -8.67 0.91 -0.22
C SER A 65 -9.56 2.07 0.22
N PHE A 66 -9.84 3.03 -0.68
CA PHE A 66 -10.74 4.14 -0.39
C PHE A 66 -12.19 3.67 -0.39
N ASP A 67 -12.59 2.87 -1.37
CA ASP A 67 -13.94 2.32 -1.46
C ASP A 67 -14.24 1.36 -0.30
N GLU A 68 -13.25 0.56 0.13
CA GLU A 68 -13.39 -0.29 1.32
C GLU A 68 -13.55 0.55 2.60
N ALA A 69 -12.75 1.61 2.78
CA ALA A 69 -12.85 2.49 3.92
C ALA A 69 -14.19 3.24 3.95
N LEU A 70 -14.66 3.70 2.79
CA LEU A 70 -15.94 4.39 2.64
C LEU A 70 -17.12 3.44 2.90
N GLY A 71 -17.07 2.21 2.38
CA GLY A 71 -18.09 1.19 2.62
C GLY A 71 -18.21 0.83 4.10
N ARG A 72 -17.08 0.70 4.81
CA ARG A 72 -17.08 0.47 6.26
C ARG A 72 -17.71 1.62 7.04
N GLU A 73 -17.45 2.87 6.67
CA GLU A 73 -18.03 4.02 7.37
C GLU A 73 -19.54 4.14 7.10
N GLN A 74 -19.98 3.85 5.86
CA GLN A 74 -21.40 3.83 5.52
C GLN A 74 -22.18 2.72 6.23
N SER A 75 -21.59 1.53 6.44
CA SER A 75 -22.26 0.43 7.15
C SER A 75 -22.27 0.62 8.67
N ARG A 76 -21.35 1.44 9.20
CA ARG A 76 -21.09 1.59 10.64
C ARG A 76 -22.32 2.01 11.43
N GLU A 77 -23.09 2.97 10.94
CA GLU A 77 -24.30 3.44 11.62
C GLU A 77 -25.33 2.31 11.77
N LYS A 78 -25.60 1.61 10.67
CA LYS A 78 -26.51 0.47 10.65
C LYS A 78 -26.02 -0.69 11.53
N ASP A 79 -24.73 -1.00 11.48
CA ASP A 79 -24.13 -2.07 12.28
C ASP A 79 -24.27 -1.77 13.79
N LEU A 80 -24.12 -0.50 14.18
CA LEU A 80 -24.33 -0.07 15.57
C LEU A 80 -25.80 -0.19 15.98
N ASP A 81 -26.74 0.26 15.16
CA ASP A 81 -28.18 0.13 15.44
C ASP A 81 -28.63 -1.32 15.57
N ASP A 82 -28.10 -2.21 14.73
CA ASP A 82 -28.37 -3.65 14.80
C ASP A 82 -27.81 -4.26 16.09
N LEU A 83 -26.63 -3.81 16.54
CA LEU A 83 -26.04 -4.23 17.82
C LEU A 83 -26.87 -3.75 19.02
N PHE A 84 -27.32 -2.49 19.02
CA PHE A 84 -28.17 -1.95 20.07
C PHE A 84 -29.53 -2.67 20.13
N SER A 85 -30.14 -2.92 18.97
CA SER A 85 -31.41 -3.64 18.87
C SER A 85 -31.28 -5.07 19.41
N LYS A 86 -30.23 -5.81 19.00
CA LYS A 86 -29.94 -7.15 19.53
C LYS A 86 -29.72 -7.15 21.04
N ALA A 87 -29.01 -6.15 21.57
CA ALA A 87 -28.80 -6.03 23.01
C ALA A 87 -30.11 -5.79 23.76
N LYS A 88 -30.97 -4.92 23.23
CA LYS A 88 -32.31 -4.64 23.79
C LYS A 88 -33.18 -5.89 23.80
N ASP A 89 -33.24 -6.61 22.68
CA ASP A 89 -34.01 -7.84 22.55
C ASP A 89 -33.53 -8.93 23.52
N LYS A 90 -32.22 -9.04 23.74
CA LYS A 90 -31.65 -10.00 24.70
C LYS A 90 -32.04 -9.69 26.14
N ILE A 91 -32.11 -8.42 26.51
CA ILE A 91 -32.55 -7.98 27.84
C ILE A 91 -34.06 -8.22 28.00
N GLN A 92 -34.85 -7.90 26.96
CA GLN A 92 -36.30 -8.12 26.96
C GLN A 92 -36.64 -9.60 27.18
N ARG A 93 -36.01 -10.50 26.40
CA ARG A 93 -36.21 -11.95 26.55
C ARG A 93 -35.84 -12.48 27.93
N ARG A 94 -34.82 -11.92 28.59
CA ARG A 94 -34.45 -12.28 29.97
C ARG A 94 -35.49 -11.81 30.98
N LYS A 95 -36.02 -10.59 30.83
CA LYS A 95 -37.08 -10.08 31.70
C LYS A 95 -38.36 -10.90 31.57
N ASP A 96 -38.72 -11.28 30.35
CA ASP A 96 -39.93 -12.08 30.09
C ASP A 96 -39.77 -13.53 30.59
N SER A 97 -38.55 -14.09 30.62
CA SER A 97 -38.29 -15.42 31.18
C SER A 97 -38.26 -15.46 32.71
N ASP A 98 -37.89 -14.36 33.37
CA ASP A 98 -37.86 -14.25 34.84
C ASP A 98 -39.23 -13.86 35.44
N ALA A 99 -40.22 -13.54 34.59
CA ALA A 99 -41.58 -13.14 34.98
C ALA A 99 -42.59 -14.31 35.04
N PHE A 100 -42.13 -15.55 34.79
CA PHE A 100 -42.91 -16.80 34.87
C PHE A 100 -42.35 -17.75 35.92
#